data_AF-A0A9D4T3I8-F1
#
_entry.id   AF-A0A9D4T3I8-F1
#
_cell.length_a   1.000
_cell.length_b   1.000
_cell.length_c   1.000
_cell.angle_alpha   90.00
_cell.angle_beta   90.00
_cell.angle_gamma   90.00
#
_symmetry.space_group_name_H-M   'P 1'
#
loop_
_entity.id
_entity.type
_entity.pdbx_description
1 polymer ?
#
loop_
_entity_poly.entity_id
_entity_poly.type
_entity_poly.pdbx_seq_one_letter_code
_entity_poly.pdbx_strand_id
1 'polypeptide(L)'
;MVVNFDGEWKKEDLFSHLQSKNVFAEQDCASLSLQTSDLLDAEDDESIAAHISSMQKELRKGRPDYDYVRDSMLRTFAARREWIFKEIPSMEAITDKYPALMLASFAQNEFQSQTKVLLLEKLQDVLT
;
A
#
# COMPACT_ATOMS: atom_id res chain seq x y z
N MET A 1 -17.23 33.67 -18.42
CA MET A 1 -18.39 33.01 -17.80
C MET A 1 -18.95 32.02 -18.82
N VAL A 2 -18.54 30.75 -18.73
CA VAL A 2 -19.27 29.63 -19.34
C VAL A 2 -19.12 28.49 -18.34
N VAL A 3 -20.18 28.26 -17.58
CA VAL A 3 -20.45 27.01 -16.90
C VAL A 3 -20.96 26.03 -17.96
N ASN A 4 -20.40 24.82 -18.00
CA ASN A 4 -21.11 23.64 -18.46
C ASN A 4 -20.85 22.58 -17.39
N PHE A 5 -21.91 22.23 -16.66
CA PHE A 5 -21.94 21.30 -15.54
C PHE A 5 -22.81 20.13 -15.96
N ASP A 6 -22.32 19.34 -16.91
CA ASP A 6 -22.91 18.06 -17.27
C ASP A 6 -21.94 17.00 -16.77
N GLY A 7 -22.17 16.56 -15.53
CA GLY A 7 -21.32 15.66 -14.77
C GLY A 7 -21.33 14.21 -15.26
N GLU A 8 -21.04 13.98 -16.54
CA GLU A 8 -20.63 12.67 -17.05
C GLU A 8 -19.11 12.62 -17.16
N TRP A 9 -18.48 12.02 -16.15
CA TRP A 9 -17.06 11.69 -16.19
C TRP A 9 -16.89 10.48 -17.12
N LYS A 10 -16.33 10.68 -18.32
CA LYS A 10 -15.98 9.57 -19.19
C LYS A 10 -14.83 8.79 -18.56
N LYS A 11 -14.85 7.46 -18.68
CA LYS A 11 -13.83 6.56 -18.08
C LYS A 11 -12.40 6.96 -18.43
N GLU A 12 -12.22 7.53 -19.63
CA GLU A 12 -10.96 8.04 -20.16
C GLU A 12 -10.41 9.26 -19.37
N ASP A 13 -11.30 10.10 -18.83
CA ASP A 13 -10.95 11.29 -18.06
C ASP A 13 -10.50 10.92 -16.64
N LEU A 14 -11.12 9.89 -16.05
CA LEU A 14 -10.72 9.32 -14.75
C LEU A 14 -9.34 8.66 -14.83
N PHE A 15 -9.09 7.90 -15.90
CA PHE A 15 -7.81 7.23 -16.13
C PHE A 15 -6.67 8.23 -16.33
N SER A 16 -6.90 9.26 -17.17
CA SER A 16 -5.93 10.32 -17.43
C SER A 16 -5.65 11.18 -16.18
N HIS A 17 -6.67 11.43 -15.35
CA HIS A 17 -6.52 12.17 -14.09
C HIS A 17 -5.79 11.38 -13.00
N LEU A 18 -5.99 10.06 -12.94
CA LEU A 18 -5.25 9.18 -12.03
C LEU A 18 -3.77 9.10 -12.44
N GLN A 19 -3.47 9.03 -13.74
CA GLN A 19 -2.11 9.07 -14.25
C GLN A 19 -1.45 10.45 -14.00
N SER A 20 -2.19 11.55 -14.19
CA SER A 20 -1.69 12.91 -13.95
C SER A 20 -1.42 13.22 -12.47
N LYS A 21 -2.06 12.52 -11.53
CA LYS A 21 -1.79 12.67 -10.08
C LYS A 21 -0.69 11.77 -9.57
N ASN A 22 -0.18 10.86 -10.41
CA ASN A 22 0.97 10.01 -10.10
C ASN A 22 2.29 10.68 -10.51
N VAL A 23 2.33 12.02 -10.47
CA VAL A 23 3.58 12.79 -10.56
C VAL A 23 4.24 12.72 -9.20
N PHE A 24 4.85 11.59 -8.86
CA PHE A 24 6.08 11.45 -8.08
C PHE A 24 6.48 9.97 -8.06
N ALA A 25 7.64 9.71 -8.66
CA ALA A 25 8.40 8.47 -8.70
C ALA A 25 7.99 7.42 -9.76
N GLU A 26 8.28 7.73 -11.03
CA GLU A 26 8.99 6.77 -11.89
C GLU A 26 10.35 6.45 -11.23
N GLN A 27 10.34 5.55 -10.26
CA GLN A 27 11.55 4.85 -9.84
C GLN A 27 11.36 3.40 -10.26
N ASP A 28 12.17 2.98 -11.23
CA ASP A 28 12.20 1.66 -11.85
C ASP A 28 11.76 0.52 -10.92
N CYS A 29 10.54 0.04 -11.13
CA CYS A 29 9.93 -1.06 -10.38
C CYS A 29 10.71 -2.39 -10.56
N ALA A 30 11.54 -2.49 -11.61
CA ALA A 30 12.33 -3.68 -11.92
C ALA A 30 13.57 -3.86 -11.01
N SER A 31 14.11 -2.79 -10.41
CA SER A 31 15.34 -2.90 -9.59
C SER A 31 15.10 -3.41 -8.17
N LEU A 32 13.86 -3.32 -7.65
CA LEU A 32 13.49 -3.84 -6.32
C LEU A 32 13.18 -5.35 -6.32
N SER A 33 13.11 -6.00 -7.49
CA SER A 33 12.86 -7.43 -7.60
C SER A 33 14.06 -8.29 -7.19
N LEU A 34 15.28 -7.73 -7.14
CA LEU A 34 16.52 -8.47 -6.84
C LEU A 34 17.10 -8.20 -5.44
N GLN A 35 16.40 -7.48 -4.57
CA GLN A 35 16.82 -7.20 -3.19
C GLN A 35 15.92 -7.84 -2.12
N THR A 36 15.19 -8.90 -2.49
CA THR A 36 14.24 -9.59 -1.58
C THR A 36 14.76 -10.93 -1.05
N SER A 37 15.95 -11.39 -1.44
CA SER A 37 16.50 -12.64 -0.93
C SER A 37 17.03 -12.53 0.50
N ASP A 38 17.41 -11.33 0.96
CA ASP A 38 18.17 -11.15 2.21
C ASP A 38 17.35 -10.45 3.33
N LEU A 39 16.07 -10.14 3.10
CA LEU A 39 15.14 -9.59 4.12
C LEU A 39 14.10 -10.62 4.59
N LEU A 40 14.34 -11.90 4.30
CA LEU A 40 13.57 -13.04 4.80
C LEU A 40 14.17 -13.66 6.07
N ASP A 41 15.11 -12.97 6.72
CA ASP A 41 15.36 -13.26 8.14
C ASP A 41 14.09 -12.87 8.87
N ALA A 42 13.40 -13.88 9.41
CA ALA A 42 12.19 -13.69 10.19
C ALA A 42 12.54 -12.79 11.38
N GLU A 43 12.16 -11.52 11.30
CA GLU A 43 12.19 -10.59 12.43
C GLU A 43 11.46 -11.26 13.60
N ASP A 44 12.06 -11.21 14.78
CA ASP A 44 11.44 -11.75 15.98
C ASP A 44 10.18 -10.94 16.38
N ASP A 45 9.34 -11.51 17.23
CA ASP A 45 8.08 -10.90 17.64
C ASP A 45 8.25 -9.53 18.31
N GLU A 46 9.36 -9.29 19.03
CA GLU A 46 9.64 -8.01 19.68
C GLU A 46 9.96 -6.94 18.64
N SER A 47 10.80 -7.29 17.66
CA SER A 47 11.16 -6.43 16.53
C SER A 47 9.94 -6.10 15.68
N ILE A 48 9.09 -7.09 15.38
CA ILE A 48 7.81 -6.87 14.68
C ILE A 48 6.91 -5.90 15.46
N ALA A 49 6.75 -6.09 16.77
CA ALA A 49 5.95 -5.20 17.60
C ALA A 49 6.52 -3.77 17.63
N ALA A 50 7.84 -3.63 17.66
CA ALA A 50 8.52 -2.34 17.62
C ALA A 50 8.27 -1.60 16.30
N HIS A 51 8.34 -2.28 15.16
CA HIS A 51 8.02 -1.70 13.85
C HIS A 51 6.57 -1.24 13.77
N ILE A 52 5.62 -2.05 14.24
CA ILE A 52 4.18 -1.70 14.24
C ILE A 52 3.94 -0.44 15.10
N SER A 53 4.42 -0.44 16.35
CA SER A 53 4.24 0.71 17.26
C SER A 53 4.89 1.98 16.73
N SER A 54 6.08 1.87 16.13
CA SER A 54 6.80 3.01 15.59
C SER A 54 6.11 3.57 14.34
N MET A 55 5.62 2.71 13.45
CA MET A 55 4.79 3.11 12.32
C MET A 55 3.51 3.84 12.77
N GLN A 56 2.80 3.31 13.78
CA GLN A 56 1.61 3.96 14.34
C GLN A 56 1.93 5.34 14.96
N LYS A 57 3.12 5.52 15.53
CA LYS A 57 3.59 6.83 16.03
C LYS A 57 3.94 7.77 14.88
N GLU A 58 4.59 7.27 13.84
CA GLU A 58 5.00 8.04 12.66
C GLU A 58 3.80 8.66 11.95
N LEU A 59 2.75 7.85 11.70
CA LEU A 59 1.54 8.29 11.00
C LEU A 59 0.70 9.30 11.80
N ARG A 60 0.95 9.47 13.10
CA ARG A 60 0.30 10.51 13.93
C ARG A 60 1.02 11.85 13.88
N LYS A 61 2.20 11.93 13.28
CA LYS A 61 2.93 13.20 13.13
C LYS A 61 2.23 14.09 12.10
N GLY A 62 2.38 15.41 12.26
CA GLY A 62 1.86 16.37 11.26
C GLY A 62 2.55 16.27 9.90
N ARG A 63 3.77 15.70 9.85
CA ARG A 63 4.51 15.35 8.63
C ARG A 63 5.15 13.97 8.81
N PRO A 64 4.44 12.88 8.45
CA PRO A 64 4.97 11.52 8.55
C PRO A 64 6.14 11.29 7.59
N ASP A 65 7.13 10.51 8.02
CA ASP A 65 8.14 9.91 7.15
C ASP A 65 7.57 8.65 6.48
N TYR A 66 7.15 8.79 5.22
CA TYR A 66 6.56 7.68 4.47
C TYR A 66 7.57 6.63 4.00
N ASP A 67 8.86 6.96 3.94
CA ASP A 67 9.89 5.98 3.62
C ASP A 67 10.11 5.04 4.80
N TYR A 68 10.12 5.59 6.02
CA TYR A 68 10.13 4.80 7.25
C TYR A 68 8.88 3.90 7.38
N VAL A 69 7.69 4.44 7.08
CA VAL A 69 6.44 3.66 7.11
C VAL A 69 6.52 2.52 6.09
N ARG A 70 7.11 2.74 4.90
CA ARG A 70 7.29 1.70 3.88
C ARG A 70 8.24 0.60 4.33
N ASP A 71 9.37 0.95 4.93
CA ASP A 71 10.31 -0.03 5.49
C ASP A 71 9.62 -0.86 6.60
N SER A 72 8.90 -0.21 7.51
CA SER A 72 8.16 -0.89 8.57
C SER A 72 7.05 -1.82 8.03
N MET A 73 6.36 -1.40 6.96
CA MET A 73 5.35 -2.24 6.28
C MET A 73 5.96 -3.46 5.60
N LEU A 74 7.16 -3.33 5.03
CA LEU A 74 7.91 -4.41 4.41
C LEU A 74 8.36 -5.44 5.44
N ARG A 75 9.03 -4.99 6.51
CA ARG A 75 9.53 -5.86 7.60
C ARG A 75 8.43 -6.65 8.28
N THR A 76 7.24 -6.06 8.39
CA THR A 76 6.09 -6.70 9.05
C THR A 76 5.19 -7.49 8.11
N PHE A 77 5.52 -7.60 6.82
CA PHE A 77 4.66 -8.23 5.81
C PHE A 77 4.36 -9.70 6.12
N ALA A 78 5.38 -10.51 6.43
CA ALA A 78 5.20 -11.93 6.71
C ALA A 78 4.31 -12.17 7.93
N ALA A 79 4.62 -11.50 9.05
CA ALA A 79 3.84 -11.58 10.29
C ALA A 79 2.39 -11.09 10.11
N ARG A 80 2.19 -10.00 9.37
CA ARG A 80 0.84 -9.49 9.05
C ARG A 80 0.04 -10.50 8.25
N ARG A 81 0.63 -11.08 7.20
CA ARG A 81 -0.03 -12.08 6.35
C ARG A 81 -0.39 -13.33 7.15
N GLU A 82 0.52 -13.81 7.99
CA GLU A 82 0.29 -14.97 8.86
C GLU A 82 -0.85 -14.70 9.85
N TRP A 83 -0.83 -13.54 10.51
CA TRP A 83 -1.89 -13.13 11.42
C TRP A 83 -3.25 -13.03 10.73
N ILE A 84 -3.33 -12.40 9.56
CA ILE A 84 -4.59 -12.27 8.80
C ILE A 84 -5.12 -13.65 8.40
N PHE A 85 -4.25 -14.56 7.97
CA PHE A 85 -4.66 -15.90 7.55
C PHE A 85 -5.13 -16.77 8.72
N LYS A 86 -4.45 -16.68 9.88
CA LYS A 86 -4.78 -17.47 11.07
C LYS A 86 -6.01 -16.97 11.80
N GLU A 87 -6.07 -15.66 12.05
CA GLU A 87 -7.06 -15.06 12.95
C GLU A 87 -8.28 -14.50 12.21
N ILE A 88 -8.20 -14.32 10.88
CA ILE A 88 -9.25 -13.74 10.03
C ILE A 88 -9.86 -12.47 10.68
N PRO A 89 -9.02 -11.47 11.01
CA PRO A 89 -9.47 -10.27 11.71
C PRO A 89 -10.41 -9.42 10.83
N SER A 90 -11.23 -8.58 11.48
CA SER A 90 -12.05 -7.59 10.76
C SER A 90 -11.18 -6.53 10.08
N MET A 91 -11.75 -5.84 9.08
CA MET A 91 -11.06 -4.74 8.40
C MET A 91 -10.64 -3.65 9.40
N GLU A 92 -11.49 -3.32 10.37
CA GLU A 92 -11.20 -2.37 11.45
C GLU A 92 -9.97 -2.80 12.26
N ALA A 93 -9.91 -4.05 12.72
CA ALA A 93 -8.77 -4.56 13.47
C ALA A 93 -7.47 -4.57 12.63
N ILE A 94 -7.56 -4.85 11.33
CA ILE A 94 -6.42 -4.76 10.41
C ILE A 94 -5.92 -3.32 10.34
N THR A 95 -6.81 -2.34 10.16
CA THR A 95 -6.44 -0.92 10.00
C THR A 95 -6.02 -0.27 11.30
N ASP A 96 -6.50 -0.74 12.45
CA ASP A 96 -6.03 -0.29 13.75
C ASP A 96 -4.57 -0.74 14.00
N LYS A 97 -4.27 -1.99 13.65
CA LYS A 97 -2.91 -2.55 13.79
C LYS A 97 -1.97 -2.01 12.72
N TYR A 98 -2.43 -1.89 11.48
CA TYR A 98 -1.66 -1.41 10.33
C TYR A 98 -2.34 -0.22 9.63
N PRO A 99 -2.33 0.98 10.24
CA PRO A 99 -3.03 2.15 9.72
C PRO A 99 -2.53 2.64 8.36
N ALA A 100 -1.30 2.28 7.97
CA ALA A 100 -0.80 2.55 6.63
C ALA A 100 -1.70 1.95 5.53
N LEU A 101 -2.39 0.83 5.80
CA LEU A 101 -3.30 0.20 4.83
C LEU A 101 -4.55 1.02 4.50
N MET A 102 -4.86 2.07 5.28
CA MET A 102 -5.89 3.05 4.90
C MET A 102 -5.45 3.97 3.76
N LEU A 103 -4.14 4.04 3.49
CA LEU A 103 -3.57 4.85 2.41
C LEU A 103 -3.49 4.01 1.14
N ALA A 104 -4.06 4.54 0.05
CA ALA A 104 -4.21 3.80 -1.21
C ALA A 104 -2.89 3.22 -1.75
N SER A 105 -1.78 3.95 -1.66
CA SER A 105 -0.46 3.49 -2.12
C SER A 105 0.03 2.26 -1.36
N PHE A 106 -0.13 2.23 -0.05
CA PHE A 106 0.27 1.10 0.78
C PHE A 106 -0.65 -0.12 0.56
N ALA A 107 -1.96 0.10 0.42
CA ALA A 107 -2.90 -0.98 0.09
C ALA A 107 -2.59 -1.61 -1.28
N GLN A 108 -2.27 -0.80 -2.29
CA GLN A 108 -1.85 -1.28 -3.61
C GLN A 108 -0.55 -2.09 -3.54
N ASN A 109 0.45 -1.60 -2.80
CA ASN A 109 1.71 -2.31 -2.60
C ASN A 109 1.51 -3.64 -1.87
N GLU A 110 0.59 -3.68 -0.88
CA GLU A 110 0.23 -4.91 -0.17
C GLU A 110 -0.39 -5.93 -1.13
N PHE A 111 -1.37 -5.50 -1.94
CA PHE A 111 -2.01 -6.34 -2.95
C PHE A 111 -0.98 -6.90 -3.95
N GLN A 112 -0.10 -6.05 -4.49
CA GLN A 112 0.93 -6.46 -5.43
C GLN A 112 1.95 -7.40 -4.77
N SER A 113 2.34 -7.15 -3.52
CA SER A 113 3.27 -8.00 -2.78
C SER A 113 2.72 -9.41 -2.60
N GLN A 114 1.40 -9.54 -2.37
CA GLN A 114 0.70 -10.81 -2.20
C GLN A 114 0.42 -11.53 -3.52
N THR A 115 -0.04 -10.82 -4.55
CA THR A 115 -0.53 -11.42 -5.81
C THR A 115 0.55 -11.47 -6.90
N LYS A 116 1.60 -10.67 -6.77
CA LYS A 116 2.60 -10.40 -7.81
C LYS A 116 2.01 -9.76 -9.08
N VAL A 117 0.82 -9.17 -8.98
CA VAL A 117 0.14 -8.48 -10.09
C VAL A 117 -0.15 -7.04 -9.70
N LEU A 118 -0.09 -6.13 -10.68
CA LEU A 118 -0.51 -4.74 -10.47
C LEU A 118 -2.03 -4.67 -10.32
N LEU A 119 -2.51 -3.95 -9.30
CA LEU A 119 -3.96 -3.81 -9.05
C LEU A 119 -4.69 -3.24 -10.27
N LEU A 120 -4.06 -2.30 -10.98
CA LEU A 120 -4.64 -1.67 -12.18
C LEU A 120 -4.86 -2.66 -13.32
N GLU A 121 -3.94 -3.61 -13.54
CA GLU A 121 -4.10 -4.66 -14.54
C GLU A 121 -5.30 -5.55 -14.21
N LYS A 122 -5.48 -5.89 -12.93
CA LYS A 122 -6.63 -6.71 -12.49
C LYS A 122 -7.97 -6.00 -12.54
N LEU A 123 -7.99 -4.69 -12.32
CA LEU A 123 -9.23 -3.92 -12.43
C LEU A 123 -9.68 -3.76 -13.90
N GLN A 124 -8.75 -3.80 -14.86
CA GLN A 124 -9.11 -3.80 -16.28
C GLN A 124 -9.88 -5.07 -16.66
N ASP A 125 -9.44 -6.24 -16.20
CA ASP A 125 -10.10 -7.53 -16.46
C ASP A 125 -11.56 -7.61 -15.94
N VAL A 126 -11.89 -6.86 -14.88
CA VAL A 126 -13.22 -6.87 -14.24
C VAL A 126 -14.17 -5.86 -14.89
N LEU A 127 -13.64 -4.83 -15.56
CA LEU A 127 -14.41 -3.74 -16.15
C LEU A 127 -14.70 -3.94 -17.66
N THR A 128 -14.21 -5.03 -18.24
CA THR A 128 -14.51 -5.54 -19.59
C THR A 128 -15.53 -6.66 -19.54
#